data_AF-A0A447XWE3-F1
#
_entry.id   AF-A0A447XWE3-F1
#
_cell.length_a   1.000
_cell.length_b   1.000
_cell.length_c   1.000
_cell.angle_alpha   90.00
_cell.angle_beta   90.00
_cell.angle_gamma   90.00
#
_symmetry.space_group_name_H-M   'P 1'
#
loop_
_entity.id
_entity.type
_entity.pdbx_description
1 polymer ?
#
loop_
_entity_poly.entity_id
_entity_poly.type
_entity_poly.pdbx_seq_one_letter_code
_entity_poly.pdbx_strand_id
1 'polypeptide(L)'
;MRFHNGNLPLHENGMQIHAYNGDEVVYSKTYYSIGGGFIVDEEHFGQDAANEVSVPYPFKSATELLAYCNETGYSLSGLAMQNELALHSKKEIDEYFAHVWQTMQACIDRGMNTEGVLPGPLRRAASCVGPAPDVSFQR
;
A
#
# COMPACT_ATOMS: atom_id res chain seq x y z
N MET A 1 -16.64 15.96 -9.25
CA MET A 1 -16.71 14.51 -8.95
C MET A 1 -18.10 14.20 -8.44
N ARG A 2 -18.77 13.17 -8.96
CA ARG A 2 -20.10 12.74 -8.49
C ARG A 2 -19.92 11.56 -7.54
N PHE A 3 -20.55 11.61 -6.38
CA PHE A 3 -20.53 10.53 -5.39
C PHE A 3 -21.85 9.77 -5.46
N HIS A 4 -21.75 8.47 -5.67
CA HIS A 4 -22.89 7.56 -5.70
C HIS A 4 -22.93 6.77 -4.40
N ASN A 5 -24.12 6.58 -3.82
CA ASN A 5 -24.30 5.81 -2.58
C ASN A 5 -24.31 4.29 -2.81
N GLY A 6 -24.27 3.85 -4.07
CA GLY A 6 -24.23 2.45 -4.47
C GLY A 6 -22.87 2.06 -5.01
N ASN A 7 -22.56 0.77 -4.89
CA ASN A 7 -21.30 0.20 -5.37
C ASN A 7 -21.41 -0.19 -6.84
N LEU A 8 -20.26 -0.19 -7.52
CA LEU A 8 -20.14 -0.85 -8.81
C LEU A 8 -20.16 -2.39 -8.63
N PRO A 9 -20.47 -3.17 -9.67
CA PRO A 9 -20.80 -4.59 -9.53
C PRO A 9 -19.67 -5.47 -8.98
N LEU A 10 -18.41 -5.14 -9.30
CA LEU A 10 -17.28 -6.04 -9.05
C LEU A 10 -16.55 -5.77 -7.72
N HIS A 11 -16.55 -4.53 -7.23
CA HIS A 11 -15.86 -4.16 -6.00
C HIS A 11 -16.46 -2.89 -5.38
N GLU A 12 -16.42 -2.80 -4.05
CA GLU A 12 -16.97 -1.67 -3.30
C GLU A 12 -16.25 -0.34 -3.60
N ASN A 13 -14.94 -0.39 -3.78
CA ASN A 13 -14.12 0.78 -4.11
C ASN A 13 -13.96 0.93 -5.63
N GLY A 14 -15.05 1.30 -6.31
CA GLY A 14 -15.10 1.50 -7.76
C GLY A 14 -15.18 2.98 -8.17
N MET A 15 -14.53 3.35 -9.27
CA MET A 15 -14.58 4.68 -9.87
C MET A 15 -14.68 4.60 -11.38
N GLN A 16 -15.59 5.38 -11.96
CA GLN A 16 -15.69 5.57 -13.41
C GLN A 16 -15.15 6.94 -13.80
N ILE A 17 -14.32 6.97 -14.84
CA ILE A 17 -13.79 8.19 -15.43
C ILE A 17 -14.36 8.29 -16.84
N HIS A 18 -15.03 9.40 -17.12
CA HIS A 18 -15.58 9.72 -18.44
C HIS A 18 -14.83 10.91 -19.03
N ALA A 19 -14.43 10.80 -20.30
CA ALA A 19 -13.95 11.91 -21.10
C ALA A 19 -15.08 12.40 -22.01
N TYR A 20 -15.24 13.72 -22.10
CA TYR A 20 -16.32 14.34 -22.87
C TYR A 20 -15.75 15.20 -24.00
N ASN A 21 -16.45 15.22 -25.13
CA ASN A 21 -16.29 16.22 -26.18
C ASN A 21 -17.62 16.99 -26.30
N GLY A 22 -17.70 18.16 -25.66
CA GLY A 22 -18.98 18.82 -25.42
C GLY A 22 -19.85 17.99 -24.47
N ASP A 23 -21.06 17.64 -24.89
CA ASP A 23 -22.01 16.82 -24.12
C ASP A 23 -21.88 15.32 -24.40
N GLU A 24 -21.07 14.93 -25.38
CA GLU A 24 -20.86 13.53 -25.77
C GLU A 24 -19.73 12.89 -24.96
N VAL A 25 -19.98 11.71 -24.38
CA VAL A 25 -18.93 10.89 -23.77
C VAL A 25 -18.14 10.22 -24.89
N VAL A 26 -16.87 10.60 -25.07
CA VAL A 26 -15.98 10.00 -26.07
C VAL A 26 -15.16 8.85 -25.51
N TYR A 27 -15.06 8.73 -24.19
CA TYR A 27 -14.39 7.62 -23.53
C TYR A 27 -14.93 7.40 -22.13
N SER A 28 -15.00 6.14 -21.70
CA SER A 28 -15.43 5.75 -20.37
C SER A 28 -14.58 4.58 -19.90
N LYS A 29 -14.00 4.67 -18.71
CA LYS A 29 -13.26 3.55 -18.11
C LYS A 29 -13.57 3.41 -16.63
N THR A 30 -13.78 2.16 -16.21
CA THR A 30 -14.05 1.77 -14.83
C THR A 30 -12.78 1.22 -14.19
N TYR A 31 -12.47 1.68 -12.98
CA TYR A 31 -11.34 1.25 -12.16
C TYR A 31 -11.81 0.81 -10.78
N TYR A 32 -11.15 -0.19 -10.23
CA TYR A 32 -11.40 -0.75 -8.91
C TYR A 32 -10.12 -0.73 -8.07
N SER A 33 -10.21 -0.20 -6.85
CA SER A 33 -9.12 -0.26 -5.86
C SER A 33 -9.30 -1.51 -5.00
N ILE A 34 -8.46 -2.53 -5.22
CA ILE A 34 -8.61 -3.88 -4.63
C ILE A 34 -7.80 -4.07 -3.33
N GLY A 35 -7.26 -2.98 -2.78
CA GLY A 35 -6.48 -2.99 -1.53
C GLY A 35 -4.96 -2.90 -1.75
N GLY A 36 -4.23 -2.50 -0.71
CA GLY A 36 -2.76 -2.36 -0.77
C GLY A 36 -2.22 -1.26 -1.70
N GLY A 37 -3.09 -0.43 -2.27
CA GLY A 37 -2.72 0.60 -3.26
C GLY A 37 -2.79 0.12 -4.72
N PHE A 38 -3.24 -1.10 -4.97
CA PHE A 38 -3.40 -1.64 -6.32
C PHE A 38 -4.73 -1.24 -6.95
N ILE A 39 -4.69 -0.89 -8.23
CA ILE A 39 -5.86 -0.52 -9.04
C ILE A 39 -5.91 -1.45 -10.24
N VAL A 40 -7.09 -2.00 -10.51
CA VAL A 40 -7.37 -2.83 -11.70
C VAL A 40 -8.51 -2.20 -12.47
N ASP A 41 -8.50 -2.29 -13.80
CA ASP A 41 -9.68 -1.92 -14.57
C ASP A 41 -10.70 -3.07 -14.61
N GLU A 42 -11.90 -2.76 -15.07
CA GLU A 42 -13.00 -3.73 -15.09
C GLU A 42 -12.75 -4.96 -15.95
N GLU A 43 -12.02 -4.81 -17.06
CA GLU A 43 -11.72 -5.89 -18.00
C GLU A 43 -10.73 -6.91 -17.41
N HIS A 44 -9.83 -6.47 -16.53
CA HIS A 44 -8.82 -7.30 -15.88
C HIS A 44 -9.20 -7.70 -14.45
N PHE A 45 -10.42 -7.39 -13.99
CA PHE A 45 -10.84 -7.70 -12.64
C PHE A 45 -10.88 -9.23 -12.40
N GLY A 46 -10.18 -9.70 -11.37
CA GLY A 46 -10.10 -11.12 -11.03
C GLY A 46 -9.21 -11.95 -11.97
N GLN A 47 -8.49 -11.32 -12.90
CA GLN A 47 -7.45 -11.98 -13.67
C GLN A 47 -6.12 -11.90 -12.90
N ASP A 48 -5.42 -13.03 -12.81
CA ASP A 48 -4.05 -13.02 -12.31
C ASP A 48 -3.19 -12.17 -13.24
N ALA A 49 -2.45 -11.22 -12.67
CA ALA A 49 -1.52 -10.42 -13.45
C ALA A 49 -0.52 -11.37 -14.13
N ALA A 50 -0.55 -11.42 -15.47
CA ALA A 50 0.19 -12.36 -16.31
C ALA A 50 1.72 -12.17 -16.32
N ASN A 51 2.28 -11.55 -15.28
CA ASN A 51 3.72 -11.47 -15.06
C ASN A 51 4.11 -12.58 -14.09
N GLU A 52 4.21 -13.81 -14.59
CA GLU A 52 4.99 -14.86 -13.91
C GLU A 52 6.44 -14.41 -13.89
N VAL A 53 6.77 -13.65 -12.87
CA VAL A 53 8.14 -13.23 -12.61
C VAL A 53 8.91 -14.46 -12.14
N SER A 54 9.85 -14.92 -12.97
CA SER A 54 10.68 -16.07 -12.66
C SER A 54 11.72 -15.71 -11.61
N VAL A 55 11.56 -16.26 -10.41
CA VAL A 55 12.52 -16.15 -9.30
C VAL A 55 13.13 -17.52 -8.97
N PRO A 56 14.32 -17.59 -8.37
CA PRO A 56 14.99 -18.85 -8.07
C PRO A 56 14.24 -19.75 -7.08
N TYR A 57 13.54 -19.15 -6.10
CA TYR A 57 12.83 -19.87 -5.04
C TYR A 57 11.37 -19.43 -4.96
N PRO A 58 10.50 -19.77 -5.94
CA PRO A 58 9.09 -19.40 -5.92
C PRO A 58 8.34 -20.24 -4.88
N PHE A 59 7.51 -19.62 -4.05
CA PHE A 59 6.70 -20.33 -3.05
C PHE A 59 5.29 -19.75 -2.98
N LYS A 60 4.30 -20.61 -2.75
CA LYS A 60 2.88 -20.26 -2.54
C LYS A 60 2.39 -20.60 -1.12
N SER A 61 3.21 -21.28 -0.33
CA SER A 61 2.88 -21.67 1.04
C SER A 61 4.07 -21.49 2.00
N ALA A 62 3.76 -21.32 3.29
CA ALA A 62 4.79 -21.27 4.33
C ALA A 62 5.59 -22.59 4.41
N THR A 63 4.96 -23.73 4.10
CA THR A 63 5.62 -25.04 4.08
C THR A 63 6.68 -25.12 2.99
N GLU A 64 6.37 -24.65 1.77
CA GLU A 64 7.35 -24.57 0.67
C GLU A 64 8.51 -23.64 1.01
N LEU A 65 8.21 -22.47 1.57
CA LEU A 65 9.22 -21.50 2.01
C LEU A 65 10.20 -22.11 3.02
N LEU A 66 9.68 -22.86 4.01
CA LEU A 66 10.51 -23.55 5.00
C LEU A 66 11.31 -24.71 4.39
N ALA A 67 10.75 -25.43 3.42
CA ALA A 67 11.46 -26.49 2.71
C ALA A 67 12.70 -25.91 2.00
N TYR A 68 12.56 -24.80 1.27
CA TYR A 68 13.69 -24.15 0.63
C TYR A 68 14.74 -23.63 1.62
N CYS A 69 14.31 -23.09 2.77
CA CYS A 69 15.26 -22.66 3.81
C CYS A 69 16.08 -23.85 4.33
N ASN A 70 15.44 -25.00 4.55
CA ASN A 70 16.11 -26.22 5.00
C ASN A 70 17.05 -26.81 3.93
N GLU A 71 16.67 -26.77 2.66
CA GLU A 71 17.47 -27.29 1.54
C GLU A 71 18.69 -26.41 1.22
N THR A 72 18.52 -25.09 1.25
CA THR A 72 19.58 -24.13 0.88
C THR A 72 20.46 -23.71 2.05
N GLY A 73 19.97 -23.84 3.29
CA GLY A 73 20.59 -23.30 4.48
C GLY A 73 20.43 -21.78 4.63
N TYR A 74 19.67 -21.11 3.77
CA TYR A 74 19.38 -19.69 3.91
C TYR A 74 18.37 -19.42 5.03
N SER A 75 18.50 -18.25 5.67
CA SER A 75 17.42 -17.68 6.47
C SER A 75 16.27 -17.23 5.57
N LEU A 76 15.08 -16.99 6.14
CA LEU A 76 13.93 -16.41 5.42
C LEU A 76 14.30 -15.13 4.66
N SER A 77 15.03 -14.23 5.32
CA SER A 77 15.49 -12.97 4.72
C SER A 77 16.56 -13.20 3.65
N GLY A 78 17.42 -14.20 3.82
CA GLY A 78 18.41 -14.60 2.83
C GLY A 78 17.74 -15.12 1.55
N LEU A 79 16.73 -15.97 1.70
CA LEU A 79 15.95 -16.51 0.58
C LEU A 79 15.17 -15.41 -0.14
N ALA A 80 14.49 -14.53 0.61
CA ALA A 80 13.83 -13.36 0.04
C ALA A 80 14.81 -12.47 -0.74
N MET A 81 16.01 -12.22 -0.21
CA MET A 81 17.06 -11.48 -0.90
C MET A 81 17.50 -12.16 -2.20
N GLN A 82 17.59 -13.50 -2.26
CA GLN A 82 17.90 -14.20 -3.51
C GLN A 82 16.81 -14.02 -4.57
N ASN A 83 15.55 -14.03 -4.17
CA ASN A 83 14.44 -13.76 -5.08
C ASN A 83 14.45 -12.31 -5.58
N GLU A 84 14.67 -11.33 -4.70
CA GLU A 84 14.78 -9.92 -5.10
C GLU A 84 15.96 -9.66 -6.03
N LEU A 85 17.11 -10.30 -5.78
CA LEU A 85 18.31 -10.19 -6.62
C LEU A 85 18.12 -10.73 -8.04
N ALA A 86 17.13 -11.59 -8.27
CA ALA A 86 16.77 -12.03 -9.61
C ALA A 86 16.03 -10.96 -10.41
N LEU A 87 15.45 -9.96 -9.74
CA LEU A 87 14.60 -8.92 -10.33
C LEU A 87 15.28 -7.56 -10.36
N HIS A 88 16.10 -7.30 -9.35
CA HIS A 88 16.72 -6.01 -9.09
C HIS A 88 18.20 -6.20 -8.74
N SER A 89 19.01 -5.21 -9.07
CA SER A 89 20.39 -5.19 -8.62
C SER A 89 20.46 -4.98 -7.10
N LYS A 90 21.54 -5.46 -6.48
CA LYS A 90 21.77 -5.27 -5.04
C LYS A 90 21.71 -3.79 -4.63
N LYS A 91 22.23 -2.91 -5.49
CA LYS A 91 22.23 -1.46 -5.28
C LYS A 91 20.81 -0.89 -5.24
N GLU A 92 19.94 -1.27 -6.17
CA GLU A 92 18.55 -0.80 -6.21
C GLU A 92 17.77 -1.26 -4.97
N ILE A 93 17.99 -2.50 -4.53
CA ILE A 93 17.37 -3.04 -3.32
C ILE A 93 17.79 -2.22 -2.08
N ASP A 94 19.08 -1.96 -1.93
CA ASP A 94 19.60 -1.21 -0.78
C ASP A 94 19.14 0.24 -0.78
N GLU A 95 19.14 0.90 -1.94
CA GLU A 95 18.62 2.26 -2.11
C GLU A 95 17.13 2.33 -1.79
N TYR A 96 16.34 1.36 -2.24
CA TYR A 96 14.91 1.30 -1.95
C TYR A 96 14.62 1.08 -0.47
N PHE A 97 15.31 0.13 0.18
CA PHE A 97 15.16 -0.08 1.63
C PHE A 97 15.57 1.14 2.44
N ALA A 98 16.64 1.83 2.06
CA ALA A 98 17.04 3.08 2.68
C ALA A 98 15.95 4.16 2.51
N HIS A 99 15.36 4.26 1.32
CA HIS A 99 14.29 5.22 1.05
C HIS A 99 13.02 4.95 1.87
N VAL A 100 12.59 3.68 1.95
CA VAL A 100 11.44 3.27 2.78
C VAL A 100 11.71 3.61 4.25
N TRP A 101 12.90 3.28 4.76
CA TRP A 101 13.29 3.59 6.14
C TRP A 101 13.28 5.09 6.43
N GLN A 102 13.87 5.90 5.54
CA GLN A 102 13.88 7.37 5.67
C GLN A 102 12.46 7.93 5.67
N THR A 103 11.58 7.40 4.82
CA THR A 103 10.17 7.81 4.76
C THR A 103 9.44 7.46 6.05
N MET A 104 9.68 6.27 6.61
CA MET A 104 9.11 5.87 7.91
C MET A 104 9.59 6.80 9.04
N GLN A 105 10.89 7.11 9.10
CA GLN A 105 11.46 8.04 10.08
C GLN A 105 10.86 9.44 9.95
N ALA A 106 10.81 10.00 8.73
CA ALA A 106 10.21 11.31 8.49
C ALA A 106 8.72 11.36 8.87
N CYS A 107 7.97 10.26 8.65
CA CYS A 107 6.58 10.14 9.08
C CYS A 107 6.45 10.13 10.62
N ILE A 108 7.33 9.43 11.33
CA ILE A 108 7.38 9.42 12.80
C ILE A 108 7.69 10.83 13.30
N ASP A 109 8.74 11.47 12.79
CA ASP A 109 9.13 12.82 13.19
C ASP A 109 8.00 13.83 12.95
N ARG A 110 7.38 13.77 11.78
CA ARG A 110 6.21 14.60 11.48
C ARG A 110 5.07 14.33 12.47
N GLY A 111 4.76 13.06 12.75
CA GLY A 111 3.71 12.68 13.70
C GLY A 111 3.97 13.16 15.13
N MET A 112 5.23 13.13 15.58
CA MET A 112 5.63 13.64 16.89
C MET A 112 5.56 15.16 17.01
N ASN A 113 5.77 15.88 15.90
CA ASN A 113 5.81 17.35 15.88
C ASN A 113 4.53 18.01 15.34
N THR A 114 3.53 17.23 14.92
CA THR A 114 2.26 17.75 14.41
C THR A 114 1.21 17.69 15.51
N GLU A 115 0.77 18.86 15.97
CA GLU A 115 -0.39 19.01 16.85
C GLU A 115 -1.64 19.40 16.04
N GLY A 116 -2.83 19.18 16.61
CA GLY A 116 -4.08 19.67 16.04
C GLY A 116 -5.26 18.72 16.27
N VAL A 117 -6.28 18.83 15.41
CA VAL A 117 -7.45 17.95 15.41
C VAL A 117 -7.49 17.21 14.07
N LEU A 118 -7.66 15.89 14.11
CA LEU A 118 -7.79 15.09 12.89
C LEU A 118 -9.02 15.52 12.10
N PRO A 119 -8.91 15.66 10.76
CA PRO A 119 -10.04 15.97 9.93
C PRO A 119 -11.07 14.83 9.95
N GLY A 120 -12.35 15.19 9.94
CA GLY A 120 -13.46 14.23 9.95
C GLY A 120 -14.49 14.54 11.03
N PRO A 121 -15.58 13.75 11.10
CA PRO A 121 -16.66 13.97 12.05
C PRO A 121 -16.23 13.72 13.50
N LEU A 122 -15.16 12.93 13.69
CA LEU A 122 -14.60 12.59 14.98
C LEU A 122 -13.47 13.58 15.30
N ARG A 123 -13.74 14.55 16.17
CA ARG A 123 -12.79 15.60 16.61
C ARG A 123 -11.71 15.07 17.55
N ARG A 124 -10.92 14.09 17.11
CA ARG A 124 -9.80 13.54 17.90
C ARG A 124 -8.57 14.42 17.78
N ALA A 125 -7.82 14.57 18.87
CA ALA A 125 -6.54 15.24 18.84
C ALA A 125 -5.54 14.45 17.97
N ALA A 126 -4.86 15.14 17.07
CA ALA A 126 -3.70 14.65 16.35
C ALA A 126 -2.48 14.85 17.27
N SER A 127 -2.31 13.94 18.24
CA SER A 127 -1.17 13.97 19.15
C SER A 127 -0.66 12.55 19.38
N CYS A 128 0.62 12.32 19.11
CA CYS A 128 1.33 11.11 19.49
C CYS A 128 1.82 11.15 20.96
N VAL A 129 1.83 12.33 21.56
CA VAL A 129 2.12 12.55 22.97
C VAL A 129 0.79 12.53 23.72
N GLY A 130 0.70 11.82 24.85
CA GLY A 130 -0.48 11.88 25.72
C GLY A 130 -0.85 13.33 26.08
N PRO A 131 -2.06 13.59 26.59
CA PRO A 131 -2.41 14.94 27.03
C PRO A 131 -1.29 15.45 27.94
N ALA A 132 -0.76 16.65 27.64
CA ALA A 132 0.12 17.32 28.57
C ALA A 132 -0.59 17.30 29.95
N PRO A 133 0.10 16.90 31.05
CA PRO A 133 -0.52 16.92 32.35
C PRO A 133 -1.10 18.32 32.57
N ASP A 134 -2.37 18.37 32.91
CA ASP A 134 -3.09 19.61 33.20
C ASP A 134 -2.34 20.35 34.31
N VAL A 135 -1.56 21.36 33.94
CA VAL A 135 -0.92 22.29 34.88
C VAL A 135 -1.85 23.48 35.09
N SER A 136 -3.10 23.21 35.47
CA SER A 136 -4.04 24.22 35.95
C SER A 136 -5.06 23.67 36.93
N PHE A 137 -4.57 22.98 37.96
CA PHE A 137 -5.22 23.07 39.27
C PHE A 137 -4.81 24.41 39.90
N GLN A 138 -5.56 25.49 39.66
CA GLN A 138 -5.53 26.67 40.52
C GLN A 138 -6.81 27.52 40.39
N ARG A 139 -7.64 27.35 41.44
CA ARG A 139 -8.74 28.17 41.98
C ARG A 139 -10.11 28.10 41.34
#